data_AF-A0A1M5DVD1-F1
#
_entry.id   AF-A0A1M5DVD1-F1
#
_cell.length_a   1.000
_cell.length_b   1.000
_cell.length_c   1.000
_cell.angle_alpha   90.00
_cell.angle_beta   90.00
_cell.angle_gamma   90.00
#
_symmetry.space_group_name_H-M   'P 1'
#
loop_
_entity.id
_entity.type
_entity.pdbx_description
1 polymer ?
#
loop_
_entity_poly.entity_id
_entity_poly.type
_entity_poly.pdbx_seq_one_letter_code
_entity_poly.pdbx_strand_id
1 'polypeptide(L)'
;MIPNVATKVMVRLGASLVALLGLVAPTWAGDRASIDLLGFSEDGRYFAFEEFGIQDGSGFAYASIYLIDLDNDRWVAGTPIKVQADTEQATLHAIRSEALAQFAGQIEQHAIHEPAEFLAVNGDGVPEADGSALRFAGVGFMGPGTVQGDHRLALETFALPSAKCEAYTDNEILGFALSVDGKELHRDTSLPASRGCALAYRIYGVAVPYPGWSIEGGVALISVYPHGFEGPDRRFLAVPLGK
;
A
#
# COMPACT_ATOMS: atom_id res chain seq x y z
N MET A 1 -61.55 27.06 16.46
CA MET A 1 -60.30 27.43 15.75
C MET A 1 -59.45 26.18 15.64
N ILE A 2 -59.45 25.53 14.47
CA ILE A 2 -58.61 24.36 14.19
C ILE A 2 -57.34 24.90 13.53
N PRO A 3 -56.15 24.80 14.15
CA PRO A 3 -54.93 25.24 13.50
C PRO A 3 -54.61 24.32 12.32
N ASN A 4 -54.35 24.95 11.18
CA ASN A 4 -54.09 24.34 9.88
C ASN A 4 -52.91 23.36 9.95
N VAL A 5 -53.20 22.06 9.78
CA VAL A 5 -52.20 20.97 9.79
C VAL A 5 -51.20 21.10 8.62
N ALA A 6 -51.59 21.75 7.53
CA ALA A 6 -50.77 21.91 6.33
C ALA A 6 -49.47 22.72 6.55
N THR A 7 -49.48 23.75 7.40
CA THR A 7 -48.32 24.64 7.58
C THR A 7 -47.16 24.00 8.34
N LYS A 8 -47.44 23.02 9.23
CA LYS A 8 -46.39 22.30 9.99
C LYS A 8 -45.64 21.26 9.17
N VAL A 9 -46.22 20.77 8.08
CA VAL A 9 -45.60 19.74 7.22
C VAL A 9 -44.54 20.34 6.30
N MET A 10 -44.76 21.54 5.75
CA MET A 10 -43.79 22.20 4.84
C MET A 10 -42.51 22.65 5.54
N VAL A 11 -42.58 23.12 6.80
CA VAL A 11 -41.39 23.55 7.55
C VAL A 11 -40.50 22.34 7.93
N ARG A 12 -41.10 21.16 8.14
CA ARG A 12 -40.34 19.93 8.43
C ARG A 12 -39.68 19.34 7.19
N LEU A 13 -40.32 19.39 6.01
CA LEU A 13 -39.69 18.94 4.76
C LEU A 13 -38.47 19.81 4.36
N GLY A 14 -38.52 21.13 4.58
CA GLY A 14 -37.40 22.01 4.28
C GLY A 14 -36.17 21.79 5.16
N ALA A 15 -36.39 21.52 6.46
CA ALA A 15 -35.31 21.25 7.41
C ALA A 15 -34.64 19.87 7.17
N SER A 16 -35.41 18.87 6.73
CA SER A 16 -34.88 17.54 6.40
C SER A 16 -34.06 17.53 5.10
N LEU A 17 -34.35 18.40 4.13
CA LEU A 17 -33.59 18.47 2.88
C LEU A 17 -32.24 19.17 3.05
N VAL A 18 -32.13 20.16 3.94
CA VAL A 18 -30.85 20.84 4.26
C VAL A 18 -29.92 19.95 5.09
N ALA A 19 -30.47 19.07 5.93
CA ALA A 19 -29.68 18.11 6.71
C ALA A 19 -29.06 16.98 5.86
N LEU A 20 -29.62 16.67 4.68
CA LEU A 20 -29.11 15.63 3.78
C LEU A 20 -27.98 16.10 2.85
N LEU A 21 -27.82 17.42 2.67
CA LEU A 21 -26.79 18.02 1.81
C LEU A 21 -25.43 18.22 2.52
N GLY A 22 -25.37 18.01 3.84
CA GLY A 22 -24.17 18.25 4.65
C GLY A 22 -23.24 17.05 4.85
N LEU A 23 -23.50 15.91 4.21
CA LEU A 23 -22.76 14.64 4.42
C LEU A 23 -22.02 14.14 3.17
N VAL A 24 -21.72 15.01 2.21
CA VAL A 24 -20.70 14.73 1.19
C VAL A 24 -19.32 14.89 1.80
N ALA A 25 -18.95 13.96 2.69
CA ALA A 25 -17.54 13.69 2.91
C ALA A 25 -16.99 13.18 1.58
N PRO A 26 -15.79 13.62 1.14
CA PRO A 26 -15.15 13.00 -0.01
C PRO A 26 -15.04 11.52 0.29
N THR A 27 -15.78 10.71 -0.45
CA THR A 27 -15.64 9.26 -0.39
C THR A 27 -14.28 8.97 -0.98
N TRP A 28 -13.34 8.52 -0.16
CA TRP A 28 -12.09 7.91 -0.63
C TRP A 28 -12.43 6.53 -1.21
N ALA A 29 -13.21 6.52 -2.29
CA ALA A 29 -13.57 5.33 -3.06
C ALA A 29 -12.47 5.11 -4.09
N GLY A 30 -11.24 4.90 -3.63
CA GLY A 30 -10.16 4.48 -4.51
C GLY A 30 -10.05 2.96 -4.51
N ASP A 31 -9.49 2.39 -5.58
CA ASP A 31 -9.18 0.97 -5.60
C ASP A 31 -8.12 0.64 -4.54
N ARG A 32 -8.47 -0.21 -3.58
CA ARG A 32 -7.62 -0.57 -2.45
C ARG A 32 -6.95 -1.92 -2.67
N ALA A 33 -5.73 -1.91 -3.20
CA ALA A 33 -4.93 -3.13 -3.29
C ALA A 33 -4.68 -3.75 -1.92
N SER A 34 -4.74 -5.08 -1.85
CA SER A 34 -4.20 -5.90 -0.77
C SER A 34 -2.83 -6.44 -1.17
N ILE A 35 -2.07 -6.96 -0.20
CA ILE A 35 -0.71 -7.45 -0.40
C ILE A 35 -0.56 -8.85 0.17
N ASP A 36 0.11 -9.74 -0.58
CA ASP A 36 0.60 -11.02 -0.09
C ASP A 36 2.13 -11.10 -0.30
N LEU A 37 2.85 -11.61 0.71
CA LEU A 37 4.29 -11.80 0.64
C LEU A 37 4.58 -13.13 -0.04
N LEU A 38 5.43 -13.13 -1.07
CA LEU A 38 5.79 -14.37 -1.77
C LEU A 38 7.06 -14.99 -1.21
N GLY A 39 8.07 -14.18 -0.87
CA GLY A 39 9.28 -14.67 -0.24
C GLY A 39 10.52 -13.82 -0.53
N PHE A 40 11.65 -14.31 -0.04
CA PHE A 40 12.98 -13.79 -0.28
C PHE A 40 13.82 -14.82 -1.02
N SER A 41 14.91 -14.37 -1.66
CA SER A 41 15.96 -15.29 -2.10
C SER A 41 16.78 -15.79 -0.92
N GLU A 42 17.34 -17.00 -1.03
CA GLU A 42 18.21 -17.61 -0.01
C GLU A 42 19.41 -16.72 0.38
N ASP A 43 19.93 -15.94 -0.57
CA ASP A 43 21.03 -15.00 -0.36
C ASP A 43 20.59 -13.62 0.19
N GLY A 44 19.28 -13.42 0.42
CA GLY A 44 18.71 -12.16 0.91
C GLY A 44 18.80 -11.00 -0.08
N ARG A 45 19.14 -11.25 -1.35
CA ARG A 45 19.25 -10.21 -2.37
C ARG A 45 17.90 -9.78 -2.92
N TYR A 46 16.97 -10.70 -3.07
CA TYR A 46 15.69 -10.46 -3.73
C TYR A 46 14.52 -10.59 -2.76
N PHE A 47 13.50 -9.78 -2.99
CA PHE A 47 12.22 -9.86 -2.29
C PHE A 47 11.07 -9.80 -3.31
N ALA A 48 10.09 -10.68 -3.13
CA ALA A 48 8.91 -10.75 -3.97
C ALA A 48 7.62 -10.58 -3.16
N PHE A 49 6.70 -9.81 -3.70
CA PHE A 49 5.35 -9.65 -3.17
C PHE A 49 4.34 -9.49 -4.30
N GLU A 50 3.10 -9.82 -4.00
CA GLU A 50 1.94 -9.61 -4.86
C GLU A 50 1.09 -8.47 -4.29
N GLU A 51 0.63 -7.57 -5.15
CA GLU A 51 -0.52 -6.71 -4.86
C GLU A 51 -1.73 -7.13 -5.71
N PHE A 52 -2.93 -7.11 -5.15
CA PHE A 52 -4.12 -7.56 -5.85
C PHE A 52 -5.39 -6.86 -5.35
N GLY A 53 -6.42 -6.82 -6.19
CA GLY A 53 -7.68 -6.17 -5.85
C GLY A 53 -8.72 -6.27 -6.95
N ILE A 54 -9.79 -5.49 -6.78
CA ILE A 54 -10.85 -5.32 -7.77
C ILE A 54 -10.97 -3.81 -8.01
N GLN A 55 -10.81 -3.39 -9.25
CA GLN A 55 -10.91 -1.98 -9.64
C GLN A 55 -12.29 -1.43 -9.29
N ASP A 56 -12.33 -0.27 -8.65
CA ASP A 56 -13.58 0.33 -8.18
C ASP A 56 -14.50 0.73 -9.35
N GLY A 57 -13.94 1.33 -10.40
CA GLY A 57 -14.73 1.81 -11.54
C GLY A 57 -15.17 0.73 -12.55
N SER A 58 -14.37 -0.32 -12.75
CA SER A 58 -14.67 -1.37 -13.75
C SER A 58 -15.15 -2.68 -13.15
N GLY A 59 -14.95 -2.92 -11.85
CA GLY A 59 -15.15 -4.22 -11.23
C GLY A 59 -14.16 -5.30 -11.69
N PHE A 60 -13.09 -4.93 -12.41
CA PHE A 60 -12.14 -5.91 -12.94
C PHE A 60 -11.12 -6.30 -11.88
N ALA A 61 -10.99 -7.61 -11.65
CA ALA A 61 -9.95 -8.14 -10.80
C ALA A 61 -8.55 -7.93 -11.42
N TYR A 62 -7.56 -7.67 -10.59
CA TYR A 62 -6.16 -7.56 -11.01
C TYR A 62 -5.21 -8.16 -9.98
N ALA A 63 -4.02 -8.51 -10.45
CA ALA A 63 -2.89 -8.93 -9.65
C ALA A 63 -1.60 -8.40 -10.29
N SER A 64 -0.69 -7.87 -9.48
CA SER A 64 0.66 -7.50 -9.91
C SER A 64 1.70 -8.12 -8.97
N ILE A 65 2.66 -8.86 -9.53
CA ILE A 65 3.75 -9.47 -8.76
C ILE A 65 5.05 -8.73 -9.05
N TYR A 66 5.71 -8.27 -8.00
CA TYR A 66 6.96 -7.54 -8.05
C TYR A 66 8.10 -8.42 -7.57
N LEU A 67 9.26 -8.30 -8.20
CA LEU A 67 10.52 -8.85 -7.72
C LEU A 67 11.55 -7.71 -7.64
N ILE A 68 12.08 -7.49 -6.45
CA ILE A 68 12.96 -6.36 -6.15
C ILE A 68 14.37 -6.87 -5.87
N ASP A 69 15.35 -6.32 -6.59
CA ASP A 69 16.78 -6.42 -6.26
C ASP A 69 17.08 -5.43 -5.15
N LEU A 70 17.18 -5.93 -3.91
CA LEU A 70 17.34 -5.11 -2.71
C LEU A 70 18.72 -4.44 -2.64
N ASP A 71 19.75 -5.00 -3.29
CA ASP A 71 21.08 -4.38 -3.34
C ASP A 71 21.09 -3.09 -4.18
N ASN A 72 20.27 -3.08 -5.24
CA ASN A 72 20.29 -2.03 -6.25
C ASN A 72 19.01 -1.17 -6.23
N ASP A 73 18.12 -1.43 -5.28
CA ASP A 73 16.81 -0.79 -5.12
C ASP A 73 16.05 -0.63 -6.44
N ARG A 74 15.85 -1.75 -7.15
CA ARG A 74 15.18 -1.75 -8.46
C ARG A 74 14.40 -3.02 -8.73
N TRP A 75 13.44 -2.94 -9.63
CA TRP A 75 12.74 -4.12 -10.12
C TRP A 75 13.65 -5.00 -10.98
N VAL A 76 13.49 -6.30 -10.85
CA VAL A 76 14.14 -7.29 -11.70
C VAL A 76 13.49 -7.29 -13.08
N ALA A 77 14.31 -7.44 -14.13
CA ALA A 77 13.83 -7.45 -15.51
C ALA A 77 12.76 -8.53 -15.74
N GLY A 78 11.68 -8.16 -16.43
CA GLY A 78 10.51 -9.02 -16.59
C GLY A 78 9.49 -8.89 -15.45
N THR A 79 9.75 -8.04 -14.45
CA THR A 79 8.79 -7.68 -13.41
C THR A 79 8.57 -6.17 -13.35
N PRO A 80 7.40 -5.68 -12.91
CA PRO A 80 6.26 -6.46 -12.41
C PRO A 80 5.53 -7.28 -13.48
N ILE A 81 5.09 -8.48 -13.11
CA ILE A 81 4.06 -9.22 -13.84
C ILE A 81 2.73 -8.56 -13.50
N LYS A 82 1.93 -8.18 -14.51
CA LYS A 82 0.63 -7.53 -14.31
C LYS A 82 -0.43 -8.26 -15.08
N VAL A 83 -1.46 -8.74 -14.38
CA VAL A 83 -2.61 -9.42 -14.96
C VAL A 83 -3.87 -8.68 -14.51
N GLN A 84 -4.77 -8.43 -15.46
CA GLN A 84 -6.06 -7.79 -15.22
C GLN A 84 -7.11 -8.56 -16.00
N ALA A 85 -8.27 -8.74 -15.40
CA ALA A 85 -9.43 -9.27 -16.08
C ALA A 85 -9.88 -8.36 -17.23
N ASP A 86 -10.37 -8.98 -18.31
CA ASP A 86 -11.05 -8.27 -19.40
C ASP A 86 -12.51 -7.94 -19.06
N THR A 87 -13.08 -8.61 -18.07
CA THR A 87 -14.49 -8.48 -17.66
C THR A 87 -14.68 -8.70 -16.16
N GLU A 88 -15.82 -8.25 -15.62
CA GLU A 88 -16.23 -8.44 -14.22
C GLU A 88 -16.51 -9.91 -13.83
N GLN A 89 -16.62 -10.82 -14.82
CA GLN A 89 -16.93 -12.23 -14.52
C GLN A 89 -15.69 -13.04 -14.09
N ALA A 90 -14.49 -12.56 -14.41
CA ALA A 90 -13.27 -13.26 -13.99
C ALA A 90 -13.06 -13.07 -12.49
N THR A 91 -12.88 -14.19 -11.79
CA THR A 91 -12.70 -14.15 -10.34
C THR A 91 -11.31 -13.65 -9.97
N LEU A 92 -11.20 -12.96 -8.83
CA LEU A 92 -9.91 -12.55 -8.27
C LEU A 92 -8.94 -13.73 -8.12
N HIS A 93 -9.42 -14.88 -7.66
CA HIS A 93 -8.60 -16.08 -7.52
C HIS A 93 -7.98 -16.54 -8.85
N ALA A 94 -8.74 -16.49 -9.95
CA ALA A 94 -8.24 -16.87 -11.27
C ALA A 94 -7.13 -15.92 -11.75
N ILE A 95 -7.34 -14.61 -11.59
CA ILE A 95 -6.35 -13.60 -11.98
C ILE A 95 -5.06 -13.70 -11.17
N ARG A 96 -5.17 -13.92 -9.84
CA ARG A 96 -4.00 -14.15 -8.99
C ARG A 96 -3.23 -15.42 -9.36
N SER A 97 -3.95 -16.50 -9.66
CA SER A 97 -3.35 -17.77 -10.09
C SER A 97 -2.63 -17.64 -11.42
N GLU A 98 -3.19 -16.86 -12.36
CA GLU A 98 -2.55 -16.56 -13.65
C GLU A 98 -1.27 -15.74 -13.45
N ALA A 99 -1.30 -14.68 -12.62
CA ALA A 99 -0.11 -13.88 -12.32
C ALA A 99 1.00 -14.75 -11.71
N LEU A 100 0.66 -15.63 -10.76
CA LEU A 100 1.62 -16.55 -10.16
C LEU A 100 2.20 -17.55 -11.18
N ALA A 101 1.38 -18.07 -12.09
CA ALA A 101 1.84 -18.96 -13.15
C ALA A 101 2.83 -18.26 -14.10
N GLN A 102 2.58 -16.98 -14.44
CA GLN A 102 3.52 -16.17 -15.24
C GLN A 102 4.80 -15.84 -14.46
N PHE A 103 4.71 -15.72 -13.13
CA PHE A 103 5.84 -15.43 -12.25
C PHE A 103 6.72 -16.65 -11.92
N ALA A 104 6.23 -17.88 -12.14
CA ALA A 104 6.94 -19.11 -11.74
C ALA A 104 8.39 -19.20 -12.25
N GLY A 105 8.67 -18.72 -13.47
CA GLY A 105 10.05 -18.69 -13.99
C GLY A 105 10.99 -17.77 -13.20
N GLN A 106 10.48 -16.68 -12.64
CA GLN A 106 11.25 -15.75 -11.81
C GLN A 106 11.57 -16.37 -10.45
N ILE A 107 10.65 -17.16 -9.87
CA ILE A 107 10.87 -17.89 -8.61
C ILE A 107 12.11 -18.78 -8.73
N GLU A 108 12.13 -19.63 -9.76
CA GLU A 108 13.22 -20.59 -9.98
C GLU A 108 14.54 -19.88 -10.36
N GLN A 109 14.46 -18.85 -11.20
CA GLN A 109 15.65 -18.11 -11.64
C GLN A 109 16.34 -17.35 -10.50
N HIS A 110 15.57 -16.86 -9.52
CA HIS A 110 16.05 -16.01 -8.43
C HIS A 110 16.00 -16.67 -7.05
N ALA A 111 15.72 -17.99 -7.00
CA ALA A 111 15.67 -18.80 -5.79
C ALA A 111 14.76 -18.22 -4.69
N ILE A 112 13.56 -17.76 -5.06
CA ILE A 112 12.59 -17.14 -4.13
C ILE A 112 11.88 -18.23 -3.31
N HIS A 113 12.63 -18.89 -2.45
CA HIS A 113 12.15 -20.04 -1.66
C HIS A 113 12.04 -19.73 -0.18
N GLU A 114 12.64 -18.63 0.29
CA GLU A 114 12.61 -18.30 1.71
C GLU A 114 11.31 -17.59 2.10
N PRO A 115 10.55 -18.17 3.05
CA PRO A 115 9.29 -17.57 3.46
C PRO A 115 9.50 -16.16 4.00
N ALA A 116 8.58 -15.27 3.65
CA ALA A 116 8.52 -13.92 4.21
C ALA A 116 7.44 -13.86 5.29
N GLU A 117 7.71 -13.12 6.36
CA GLU A 117 6.74 -12.85 7.42
C GLU A 117 6.70 -11.38 7.79
N PHE A 118 5.56 -10.92 8.31
CA PHE A 118 5.44 -9.58 8.88
C PHE A 118 5.92 -9.57 10.33
N LEU A 119 6.86 -8.68 10.67
CA LEU A 119 7.23 -8.42 12.07
C LEU A 119 6.23 -7.49 12.75
N ALA A 120 5.76 -6.48 12.02
CA ALA A 120 4.83 -5.50 12.52
C ALA A 120 4.04 -4.90 11.35
N VAL A 121 2.79 -4.52 11.61
CA VAL A 121 1.91 -3.87 10.64
C VAL A 121 1.15 -2.72 11.28
N ASN A 122 1.04 -1.62 10.56
CA ASN A 122 0.02 -0.61 10.80
C ASN A 122 -1.26 -1.08 10.13
N GLY A 123 -2.02 -1.94 10.83
CA GLY A 123 -3.25 -2.51 10.30
C GLY A 123 -4.27 -1.44 9.92
N ASP A 124 -4.89 -1.58 8.75
CA ASP A 124 -5.89 -0.64 8.24
C ASP A 124 -7.12 -0.49 9.17
N GLY A 125 -7.38 -1.51 9.99
CA GLY A 125 -8.49 -1.51 10.95
C GLY A 125 -8.20 -0.79 12.27
N VAL A 126 -7.00 -0.23 12.46
CA VAL A 126 -6.62 0.50 13.68
C VAL A 126 -7.14 1.93 13.60
N PRO A 127 -8.08 2.36 14.46
CA PRO A 127 -8.61 3.72 14.44
C PRO A 127 -7.50 4.75 14.70
N GLU A 128 -7.59 5.90 14.03
CA GLU A 128 -6.71 7.06 14.24
C GLU A 128 -5.21 6.81 13.98
N ALA A 129 -4.84 5.65 13.41
CA ALA A 129 -3.47 5.40 12.97
C ALA A 129 -3.16 6.28 11.75
N ASP A 130 -2.20 7.20 11.87
CA ASP A 130 -1.74 8.06 10.77
C ASP A 130 -0.81 7.32 9.80
N GLY A 131 -0.23 6.19 10.21
CA GLY A 131 0.71 5.39 9.43
C GLY A 131 2.07 6.06 9.22
N SER A 132 2.39 7.13 9.95
CA SER A 132 3.64 7.89 9.77
C SER A 132 4.83 7.28 10.52
N ALA A 133 4.57 6.41 11.50
CA ALA A 133 5.60 5.70 12.24
C ALA A 133 5.20 4.23 12.49
N LEU A 134 6.20 3.38 12.70
CA LEU A 134 6.01 1.99 13.11
C LEU A 134 7.17 1.57 14.01
N ARG A 135 6.86 1.11 15.22
CA ARG A 135 7.84 0.49 16.12
C ARG A 135 7.79 -1.03 15.94
N PHE A 136 8.94 -1.67 15.85
CA PHE A 136 9.07 -3.08 15.54
C PHE A 136 10.37 -3.64 16.11
N ALA A 137 10.47 -4.96 16.19
CA ALA A 137 11.65 -5.66 16.65
C ALA A 137 11.66 -7.08 16.06
N GLY A 138 12.82 -7.72 16.01
CA GLY A 138 12.93 -9.13 15.64
C GLY A 138 12.25 -10.02 16.69
N VAL A 139 11.82 -11.21 16.28
CA VAL A 139 11.16 -12.16 17.18
C VAL A 139 12.18 -12.78 18.13
N GLY A 140 11.92 -12.71 19.43
CA GLY A 140 12.75 -13.34 20.46
C GLY A 140 12.42 -14.81 20.69
N PHE A 141 13.43 -15.58 21.11
CA PHE A 141 13.31 -17.03 21.36
C PHE A 141 13.17 -17.39 22.85
N MET A 142 13.13 -16.41 23.76
CA MET A 142 13.13 -16.64 25.22
C MET A 142 11.72 -16.75 25.84
N GLY A 143 10.71 -16.96 25.00
CA GLY A 143 9.31 -17.12 25.39
C GLY A 143 8.37 -16.08 24.76
N PRO A 144 7.06 -16.18 25.01
CA PRO A 144 6.07 -15.28 24.45
C PRO A 144 6.36 -13.80 24.78
N GLY A 145 6.26 -12.93 23.77
CA GLY A 145 6.47 -11.48 23.92
C GLY A 145 7.93 -11.05 24.03
N THR A 146 8.89 -11.97 23.93
CA THR A 146 10.31 -11.61 23.86
C THR A 146 10.65 -11.10 22.46
N VAL A 147 11.49 -10.08 22.39
CA VAL A 147 11.91 -9.43 21.13
C VAL A 147 13.43 -9.23 21.11
N GLN A 148 13.98 -9.06 19.92
CA GLN A 148 15.38 -8.74 19.67
C GLN A 148 15.49 -7.38 18.99
N GLY A 149 16.19 -6.46 19.66
CA GLY A 149 16.26 -5.07 19.22
C GLY A 149 14.99 -4.28 19.55
N ASP A 150 15.00 -3.04 19.10
CA ASP A 150 13.90 -2.09 19.24
C ASP A 150 14.12 -0.99 18.20
N HIS A 151 13.33 -1.05 17.13
CA HIS A 151 13.52 -0.21 15.96
C HIS A 151 12.28 0.65 15.72
N ARG A 152 12.51 1.83 15.15
CA ARG A 152 11.43 2.74 14.76
C ARG A 152 11.61 3.21 13.32
N LEU A 153 10.63 2.89 12.49
CA LEU A 153 10.43 3.56 11.21
C LEU A 153 9.74 4.91 11.42
N ALA A 154 10.19 5.90 10.67
CA ALA A 154 9.53 7.20 10.54
C ALA A 154 9.46 7.61 9.06
N LEU A 155 8.26 7.99 8.63
CA LEU A 155 7.93 8.42 7.28
C LEU A 155 7.58 9.92 7.30
N GLU A 156 8.30 10.67 6.47
CA GLU A 156 8.05 12.09 6.20
C GLU A 156 7.56 12.24 4.78
N THR A 157 6.56 13.09 4.54
CA THR A 157 6.10 13.44 3.19
C THR A 157 6.39 14.91 2.91
N PHE A 158 6.65 15.23 1.64
CA PHE A 158 6.93 16.59 1.20
C PHE A 158 6.48 16.79 -0.24
N ALA A 159 6.16 18.03 -0.59
CA ALA A 159 5.74 18.38 -1.94
C ALA A 159 6.85 18.13 -2.97
N LEU A 160 6.48 17.53 -4.10
CA LEU A 160 7.34 17.38 -5.26
C LEU A 160 6.64 17.93 -6.51
N PRO A 161 7.33 18.73 -7.33
CA PRO A 161 6.76 19.20 -8.58
C PRO A 161 6.60 18.04 -9.56
N SER A 162 5.49 18.03 -10.30
CA SER A 162 5.25 17.06 -11.37
C SER A 162 4.39 17.66 -12.47
N ALA A 163 5.04 18.16 -13.51
CA ALA A 163 4.36 18.70 -14.70
C ALA A 163 3.41 17.68 -15.36
N LYS A 164 3.68 16.37 -15.19
CA LYS A 164 2.77 15.31 -15.67
C LYS A 164 1.48 15.26 -14.87
N CYS A 165 1.56 15.45 -13.55
CA CYS A 165 0.40 15.34 -12.66
C CYS A 165 -0.46 16.60 -12.63
N GLU A 166 0.12 17.77 -12.90
CA GLU A 166 -0.61 19.03 -13.07
C GLU A 166 -1.71 18.95 -14.14
N ALA A 167 -1.59 18.03 -15.10
CA ALA A 167 -2.62 17.82 -16.12
C ALA A 167 -3.85 17.02 -15.65
N TYR A 168 -3.75 16.33 -14.50
CA TYR A 168 -4.77 15.39 -14.01
C TYR A 168 -5.37 15.81 -12.67
N THR A 169 -4.64 16.57 -11.86
CA THR A 169 -5.08 16.94 -10.52
C THR A 169 -4.46 18.27 -10.08
N ASP A 170 -5.26 19.07 -9.34
CA ASP A 170 -4.79 20.28 -8.65
C ASP A 170 -4.23 19.98 -7.25
N ASN A 171 -4.26 18.71 -6.83
CA ASN A 171 -3.73 18.32 -5.53
C ASN A 171 -2.21 18.41 -5.50
N GLU A 172 -1.67 18.73 -4.32
CA GLU A 172 -0.24 18.65 -4.08
C GLU A 172 0.25 17.21 -4.25
N ILE A 173 1.27 17.05 -5.08
CA ILE A 173 1.91 15.76 -5.31
C ILE A 173 3.04 15.60 -4.32
N LEU A 174 3.07 14.45 -3.67
CA LEU A 174 4.01 14.18 -2.59
C LEU A 174 5.11 13.23 -3.05
N GLY A 175 6.31 13.45 -2.52
CA GLY A 175 7.31 12.40 -2.32
C GLY A 175 7.39 12.02 -0.84
N PHE A 176 8.26 11.05 -0.54
CA PHE A 176 8.52 10.67 0.85
C PHE A 176 10.02 10.49 1.15
N ALA A 177 10.34 10.60 2.43
CA ALA A 177 11.57 10.11 3.01
C ALA A 177 11.23 9.08 4.09
N LEU A 178 12.05 8.03 4.18
CA LEU A 178 11.92 6.98 5.17
C LEU A 178 13.21 6.88 5.96
N SER A 179 13.10 6.74 7.28
CA SER A 179 14.24 6.50 8.17
C SER A 179 13.95 5.37 9.14
N VAL A 180 15.01 4.68 9.56
CA VAL A 180 15.01 3.72 10.68
C VAL A 180 15.97 4.23 11.75
N ASP A 181 15.49 4.39 12.97
CA ASP A 181 16.29 4.86 14.12
C ASP A 181 17.07 6.17 13.83
N GLY A 182 16.51 7.03 12.98
CA GLY A 182 17.11 8.29 12.55
C GLY A 182 18.11 8.18 11.38
N LYS A 183 18.46 6.98 10.92
CA LYS A 183 19.21 6.76 9.67
C LYS A 183 18.24 6.81 8.49
N GLU A 184 18.47 7.74 7.55
CA GLU A 184 17.70 7.80 6.30
C GLU A 184 17.97 6.56 5.44
N LEU A 185 16.89 5.90 5.00
CA LEU A 185 16.90 4.74 4.11
C LEU A 185 16.55 5.13 2.68
N HIS A 186 15.62 6.08 2.52
CA HIS A 186 15.11 6.51 1.21
C HIS A 186 14.72 7.98 1.26
N ARG A 187 14.92 8.67 0.14
CA ARG A 187 14.39 10.01 -0.10
C ARG A 187 14.10 10.22 -1.58
N ASP A 188 12.86 10.55 -1.89
CA ASP A 188 12.51 10.97 -3.24
C ASP A 188 13.17 12.32 -3.58
N THR A 189 13.90 12.36 -4.69
CA THR A 189 14.43 13.61 -5.28
C THR A 189 13.59 14.09 -6.47
N SER A 190 12.82 13.17 -7.04
CA SER A 190 11.81 13.40 -8.08
C SER A 190 10.78 12.27 -7.96
N LEU A 191 9.55 12.48 -8.42
CA LEU A 191 8.52 11.46 -8.38
C LEU A 191 8.73 10.43 -9.50
N PRO A 192 9.05 9.16 -9.16
CA PRO A 192 9.16 8.11 -10.17
C PRO A 192 7.81 7.89 -10.86
N ALA A 193 7.82 7.62 -12.17
CA ALA A 193 6.58 7.36 -12.93
C ALA A 193 5.76 6.19 -12.36
N SER A 194 6.41 5.23 -11.72
CA SER A 194 5.77 4.09 -11.04
C SER A 194 4.95 4.49 -9.81
N ARG A 195 5.13 5.70 -9.25
CA ARG A 195 4.36 6.20 -8.11
C ARG A 195 3.01 6.82 -8.52
N GLY A 196 2.75 6.94 -9.82
CA GLY A 196 1.60 7.71 -10.32
C GLY A 196 1.66 9.16 -9.81
N CYS A 197 0.49 9.77 -9.62
CA CYS A 197 0.38 11.09 -8.98
C CYS A 197 0.09 10.89 -7.49
N ALA A 198 1.13 10.59 -6.71
CA ALA A 198 1.02 10.23 -5.30
C ALA A 198 0.48 11.38 -4.43
N LEU A 199 -0.61 11.12 -3.73
CA LEU A 199 -1.32 12.08 -2.87
C LEU A 199 -1.08 11.82 -1.38
N ALA A 200 -0.65 10.62 -1.01
CA ALA A 200 -0.28 10.26 0.36
C ALA A 200 0.64 9.03 0.39
N TYR A 201 1.33 8.88 1.51
CA TYR A 201 2.13 7.70 1.83
C TYR A 201 1.88 7.29 3.28
N ARG A 202 1.90 5.98 3.55
CA ARG A 202 1.78 5.40 4.89
C ARG A 202 2.69 4.17 5.01
N ILE A 203 3.34 4.00 6.14
CA ILE A 203 4.01 2.73 6.47
C ILE A 203 2.92 1.68 6.67
N TYR A 204 2.93 0.62 5.86
CA TYR A 204 2.04 -0.53 6.02
C TYR A 204 2.59 -1.54 7.01
N GLY A 205 3.88 -1.90 6.89
CA GLY A 205 4.48 -2.89 7.76
C GLY A 205 5.96 -3.12 7.49
N VAL A 206 6.53 -4.06 8.23
CA VAL A 206 7.89 -4.58 8.02
C VAL A 206 7.80 -6.05 7.72
N ALA A 207 8.39 -6.46 6.59
CA ALA A 207 8.52 -7.85 6.19
C ALA A 207 9.99 -8.29 6.25
N VAL A 208 10.23 -9.51 6.72
CA VAL A 208 11.56 -10.11 6.87
C VAL A 208 11.55 -11.56 6.42
N PRO A 209 12.71 -12.15 6.10
CA PRO A 209 12.83 -13.60 5.96
C PRO A 209 12.48 -14.30 7.27
N TYR A 210 11.71 -15.38 7.18
CA TYR A 210 11.47 -16.28 8.31
C TYR A 210 12.82 -16.83 8.82
N PRO A 211 13.04 -16.95 10.15
CA PRO A 211 12.09 -16.76 11.26
C PRO A 211 12.09 -15.37 11.91
N GLY A 212 12.53 -14.33 11.18
CA GLY A 212 12.39 -12.95 11.63
C GLY A 212 13.20 -12.56 12.87
N TRP A 213 14.32 -13.25 13.12
CA TRP A 213 15.22 -12.93 14.24
C TRP A 213 15.97 -11.61 14.02
N SER A 214 16.20 -11.22 12.77
CA SER A 214 16.94 -10.02 12.41
C SER A 214 16.13 -9.17 11.44
N ILE A 215 16.38 -7.86 11.49
CA ILE A 215 15.88 -6.90 10.49
C ILE A 215 16.84 -6.79 9.28
N GLU A 216 18.04 -7.39 9.38
CA GLU A 216 18.98 -7.50 8.27
C GLU A 216 18.33 -8.32 7.14
N GLY A 217 18.28 -7.77 5.93
CA GLY A 217 17.55 -8.36 4.80
C GLY A 217 16.04 -8.06 4.79
N GLY A 218 15.52 -7.35 5.79
CA GLY A 218 14.13 -6.93 5.83
C GLY A 218 13.81 -5.76 4.90
N VAL A 219 12.52 -5.54 4.68
CA VAL A 219 11.97 -4.42 3.92
C VAL A 219 10.86 -3.71 4.70
N ALA A 220 10.82 -2.39 4.60
CA ALA A 220 9.65 -1.60 4.93
C ALA A 220 8.68 -1.61 3.75
N LEU A 221 7.43 -1.96 4.01
CA LEU A 221 6.34 -1.88 3.05
C LEU A 221 5.60 -0.57 3.22
N ILE A 222 5.54 0.21 2.14
CA ILE A 222 4.93 1.54 2.12
C ILE A 222 3.71 1.50 1.23
N SER A 223 2.55 1.87 1.77
CA SER A 223 1.36 2.19 0.99
C SER A 223 1.57 3.54 0.31
N VAL A 224 1.45 3.59 -1.00
CA VAL A 224 1.34 4.83 -1.79
C VAL A 224 -0.09 4.99 -2.27
N TYR A 225 -0.58 6.24 -2.24
CA TYR A 225 -1.94 6.57 -2.65
C TYR A 225 -1.94 7.46 -3.90
N PRO A 226 -1.71 6.90 -5.10
CA PRO A 226 -1.82 7.67 -6.34
C PRO A 226 -3.25 8.17 -6.58
N HIS A 227 -3.36 9.30 -7.26
CA HIS A 227 -4.62 9.77 -7.83
C HIS A 227 -5.27 8.65 -8.68
N GLY A 228 -6.50 8.30 -8.35
CA GLY A 228 -7.34 7.33 -9.07
C GLY A 228 -8.66 7.96 -9.52
N PHE A 229 -9.51 7.16 -10.15
CA PHE A 229 -10.72 7.64 -10.84
C PHE A 229 -11.81 8.15 -9.86
N GLU A 230 -12.18 7.34 -8.86
CA GLU A 230 -13.21 7.68 -7.85
C GLU A 230 -12.62 8.15 -6.51
N GLY A 231 -11.30 8.07 -6.38
CA GLY A 231 -10.53 8.45 -5.20
C GLY A 231 -9.08 7.98 -5.34
N PRO A 232 -8.23 8.25 -4.33
CA PRO A 232 -6.85 7.78 -4.38
C PRO A 232 -6.78 6.25 -4.27
N ASP A 233 -6.28 5.59 -5.31
CA ASP A 233 -6.02 4.16 -5.29
C ASP A 233 -4.90 3.86 -4.28
N ARG A 234 -4.79 2.63 -3.79
CA ARG A 234 -3.65 2.18 -2.97
C ARG A 234 -2.79 1.19 -3.70
N ARG A 235 -1.47 1.40 -3.69
CA ARG A 235 -0.45 0.46 -4.18
C ARG A 235 0.65 0.29 -3.14
N PHE A 236 1.53 -0.69 -3.33
CA PHE A 236 2.62 -0.97 -2.40
C PHE A 236 4.00 -0.74 -2.99
N LEU A 237 4.91 -0.30 -2.12
CA LEU A 237 6.34 -0.13 -2.38
C LEU A 237 7.10 -0.92 -1.31
N ALA A 238 8.29 -1.41 -1.65
CA ALA A 238 9.22 -1.95 -0.66
C ALA A 238 10.49 -1.12 -0.62
N VAL A 239 11.00 -0.85 0.58
CA VAL A 239 12.26 -0.13 0.82
C VAL A 239 13.15 -1.03 1.69
N PRO A 240 14.39 -1.36 1.27
CA PRO A 240 15.32 -2.17 2.08
C PRO A 240 15.63 -1.52 3.44
N LEU A 241 15.70 -2.32 4.52
CA LEU A 241 16.04 -1.85 5.88
C LEU A 241 17.54 -1.92 6.19
N GLY A 242 18.21 -2.98 5.72
CA GLY A 242 19.54 -3.39 6.18
C GLY A 242 20.70 -3.06 5.25
N LYS A 243 20.56 -2.09 4.34
CA LYS A 243 21.61 -1.69 3.39
C LYS A 243 22.03 -0.23 3.57
#